data_AF-A0A3R7AG28-F1
#
_entry.id   AF-A0A3R7AG28-F1
#
_cell.length_a   1.000
_cell.length_b   1.000
_cell.length_c   1.000
_cell.angle_alpha   90.00
_cell.angle_beta   90.00
_cell.angle_gamma   90.00
#
_symmetry.space_group_name_H-M   'P 1'
#
loop_
_entity.id
_entity.type
_entity.pdbx_description
1 polymer ?
#
loop_
_entity_poly.entity_id
_entity_poly.type
_entity_poly.pdbx_seq_one_letter_code
_entity_poly.pdbx_strand_id
1 'polypeptide(L)' 'VNYGAGYYSYLYARVFAADVWQHCFAADPWNPKAGQVLYEEVLRHGGAKDPMDMLVNVLGRRPTIDSFVNELGIRHK' A
#
# COMPACT_ATOMS: atom_id res chain seq x y z
N VAL A 1 8.85 23.69 6.32
CA VAL A 1 8.59 23.67 4.87
C VAL A 1 9.36 22.49 4.29
N ASN A 2 8.75 21.32 4.08
CA ASN A 2 9.53 20.10 3.80
C ASN A 2 8.85 19.14 2.78
N TYR A 3 8.58 19.66 1.58
CA TYR A 3 8.17 18.88 0.40
C TYR A 3 8.91 19.32 -0.88
N GLY A 4 10.00 20.09 -0.75
CA GLY A 4 10.86 20.44 -1.87
C GLY A 4 11.40 19.16 -2.50
N ALA A 5 11.13 18.96 -3.80
CA ALA A 5 11.38 17.71 -4.51
C ALA A 5 10.72 16.44 -3.89
N GLY A 6 9.78 16.58 -2.96
CA GLY A 6 9.12 15.47 -2.26
C GLY A 6 7.63 15.32 -2.58
N TYR A 7 7.05 16.18 -3.40
CA TYR A 7 5.61 16.15 -3.70
C TYR A 7 5.16 14.86 -4.41
N TYR A 8 6.06 14.20 -5.14
CA TYR A 8 5.79 12.89 -5.75
C TYR A 8 5.50 11.79 -4.72
N SER A 9 5.89 11.99 -3.45
CA SER A 9 5.67 11.02 -2.37
C SER A 9 4.19 10.68 -2.17
N TYR A 10 3.27 11.60 -2.48
CA TYR A 10 1.84 11.31 -2.47
C TYR A 10 1.44 10.27 -3.52
N LEU A 11 1.93 10.40 -4.76
CA LEU A 11 1.67 9.42 -5.81
C LEU A 11 2.37 8.10 -5.49
N TYR A 12 3.60 8.16 -4.99
CA TYR A 12 4.36 6.99 -4.58
C TYR A 12 3.65 6.21 -3.46
N ALA A 13 3.16 6.91 -2.42
CA ALA A 13 2.38 6.30 -1.35
C ALA A 13 1.05 5.71 -1.85
N ARG A 14 0.38 6.37 -2.81
CA ARG A 14 -0.85 5.86 -3.43
C ARG A 14 -0.65 4.55 -4.17
N VAL A 15 0.52 4.31 -4.77
CA VAL A 15 0.84 3.01 -5.40
C VAL A 15 0.71 1.87 -4.38
N PHE A 16 1.35 2.03 -3.21
CA PHE A 16 1.29 1.00 -2.17
C PHE A 16 -0.09 0.89 -1.53
N ALA A 17 -0.76 2.03 -1.30
CA ALA A 17 -2.11 2.02 -0.73
C ALA A 17 -3.11 1.30 -1.64
N ALA A 18 -3.03 1.51 -2.96
CA ALA A 18 -3.88 0.82 -3.93
C ALA A 18 -3.61 -0.69 -3.94
N ASP A 19 -2.35 -1.10 -3.88
CA ASP A 19 -1.99 -2.53 -3.87
C ASP A 19 -2.45 -3.23 -2.57
N VAL A 20 -2.22 -2.60 -1.41
CA VAL A 20 -2.72 -3.08 -0.12
C VAL A 20 -4.25 -3.12 -0.08
N TRP A 21 -4.92 -2.10 -0.61
CA TRP A 21 -6.39 -2.08 -0.69
C TRP A 21 -6.91 -3.25 -1.51
N GLN A 22 -6.38 -3.45 -2.72
CA GLN A 22 -6.80 -4.55 -3.59
C GLN A 22 -6.52 -5.92 -2.98
N HIS A 23 -5.39 -6.07 -2.28
CA HIS A 23 -5.04 -7.35 -1.66
C HIS A 23 -5.87 -7.67 -0.41
N CYS A 24 -6.10 -6.70 0.46
CA CYS A 24 -6.65 -6.95 1.80
C CYS A 24 -8.14 -6.59 1.94
N PHE A 25 -8.64 -5.58 1.23
CA PHE A 25 -9.91 -4.92 1.55
C PHE A 25 -10.92 -4.91 0.40
N ALA A 26 -10.51 -5.07 -0.86
CA ALA A 26 -11.41 -4.94 -2.01
C ALA A 26 -12.58 -5.96 -2.00
N ALA A 27 -12.37 -7.17 -1.47
CA ALA A 27 -13.40 -8.18 -1.37
C ALA A 27 -14.38 -7.95 -0.20
N ASP A 28 -13.84 -7.48 0.95
CA ASP A 28 -14.61 -7.14 2.15
C ASP A 28 -13.93 -5.99 2.89
N PRO A 29 -14.37 -4.73 2.69
CA PRO A 29 -13.73 -3.55 3.28
C PRO A 29 -13.75 -3.51 4.81
N TRP A 30 -14.67 -4.26 5.44
CA TRP A 30 -14.87 -4.24 6.88
C TRP A 30 -14.30 -5.48 7.58
N ASN A 31 -13.52 -6.30 6.86
CA ASN A 31 -12.94 -7.51 7.40
C ASN A 31 -11.98 -7.20 8.58
N PRO A 32 -12.32 -7.60 9.83
CA PRO A 32 -11.48 -7.30 10.99
C PRO A 32 -10.13 -8.01 10.93
N LYS A 33 -10.03 -9.17 10.28
CA LYS A 33 -8.77 -9.90 10.09
C LYS A 33 -7.82 -9.13 9.17
N ALA A 34 -8.34 -8.53 8.10
CA ALA A 34 -7.56 -7.69 7.20
C ALA A 34 -7.02 -6.44 7.92
N GLY A 35 -7.85 -5.80 8.74
CA GLY A 35 -7.44 -4.69 9.60
C GLY A 35 -6.33 -5.08 10.59
N GLN A 36 -6.44 -6.26 11.20
CA GLN A 36 -5.41 -6.79 12.12
C GLN A 36 -4.08 -7.00 11.40
N VAL A 37 -4.07 -7.61 10.20
CA VAL A 37 -2.85 -7.80 9.40
C VAL A 37 -2.19 -6.46 9.09
N LEU A 38 -2.95 -5.47 8.63
CA LEU A 38 -2.42 -4.14 8.34
C LEU A 38 -1.80 -3.48 9.58
N TYR A 39 -2.44 -3.61 10.74
CA TYR A 39 -1.92 -3.09 12.00
C TYR A 39 -0.63 -3.77 12.43
N GLU A 40 -0.61 -5.10 12.42
CA GLU A 40 0.51 -5.92 12.90
C GLU A 40 1.75 -5.81 12.01
N GLU A 41 1.57 -5.71 10.69
CA GLU A 41 2.68 -5.74 9.74
C GLU A 41 3.18 -4.35 9.31
N VAL A 42 2.35 -3.30 9.44
CA VAL A 42 2.68 -1.94 8.97
C VAL A 42 2.57 -0.92 10.10
N LEU A 43 1.35 -0.69 10.61
CA LEU A 43 1.06 0.51 11.41
C LEU A 43 1.79 0.55 12.75
N ARG A 44 1.98 -0.60 13.41
CA ARG A 44 2.59 -0.65 14.75
C ARG A 44 4.08 -0.37 14.80
N HIS A 45 4.77 -0.42 13.66
CA HIS A 45 6.24 -0.38 13.61
C HIS A 45 6.82 1.03 13.51
N GLY A 46 6.05 2.00 13.00
CA GLY A 46 6.60 3.32 12.68
C GLY A 46 7.83 3.21 11.77
N GLY A 47 8.87 3.99 12.05
CA GLY A 47 10.13 3.95 11.31
C GLY A 47 11.13 2.88 11.75
N ALA A 48 10.76 1.97 12.67
CA ALA A 48 11.70 1.01 13.26
C ALA A 48 11.92 -0.27 12.43
N LYS A 49 11.13 -0.49 11.38
CA LYS A 49 11.24 -1.62 10.46
C LYS A 49 11.37 -1.10 9.03
N ASP A 50 12.00 -1.88 8.15
CA ASP A 50 12.12 -1.50 6.74
C ASP A 50 10.72 -1.44 6.07
N PRO A 51 10.36 -0.35 5.37
CA PRO A 51 9.05 -0.22 4.75
C PRO A 51 8.75 -1.28 3.69
N MET A 52 9.76 -1.74 2.93
CA MET A 52 9.54 -2.78 1.93
C MET A 52 9.25 -4.13 2.57
N ASP A 53 9.92 -4.45 3.68
CA ASP A 53 9.62 -5.68 4.45
C ASP A 53 8.20 -5.65 5.03
N MET A 54 7.75 -4.49 5.54
CA MET A 54 6.35 -4.32 5.99
C MET A 54 5.36 -4.61 4.85
N LEU A 55 5.60 -4.05 3.67
CA LEU A 55 4.71 -4.22 2.51
C LEU A 55 4.73 -5.66 1.97
N VAL A 56 5.90 -6.28 1.89
CA VAL A 56 6.03 -7.68 1.45
C VAL A 56 5.31 -8.62 2.41
N ASN A 57 5.39 -8.38 3.71
CA ASN A 57 4.69 -9.19 4.70
C ASN A 57 3.16 -9.10 4.55
N VAL A 58 2.62 -7.92 4.24
CA VAL A 58 1.18 -7.75 3.98
C VAL A 58 0.75 -8.41 2.67
N LEU A 59 1.53 -8.22 1.60
CA LEU A 59 1.13 -8.59 0.24
C LEU A 59 1.52 -10.02 -0.15
N GLY A 60 2.44 -10.66 0.59
CA GLY A 60 3.07 -11.93 0.23
C GLY A 60 3.98 -11.86 -1.02
N ARG A 61 4.16 -10.67 -1.59
CA ARG A 61 4.97 -10.38 -2.77
C ARG A 61 5.46 -8.93 -2.72
N ARG A 62 6.38 -8.57 -3.62
CA ARG A 62 6.72 -7.15 -3.82
C ARG A 62 5.50 -6.37 -4.33
N PRO A 63 5.32 -5.11 -3.91
CA PRO A 63 4.28 -4.25 -4.43
C PRO A 63 4.40 -4.04 -5.93
N THR A 64 3.26 -3.85 -6.59
CA THR A 64 3.13 -3.59 -8.02
C THR A 64 2.35 -2.30 -8.26
N ILE A 65 2.48 -1.72 -9.45
CA ILE A 65 1.76 -0.49 -9.83
C ILE A 65 0.36 -0.78 -10.42
N ASP A 66 0.04 -2.04 -10.70
CA ASP A 66 -1.13 -2.44 -11.49
C ASP A 66 -2.44 -1.96 -10.87
N SER A 67 -2.61 -2.13 -9.56
CA SER A 67 -3.79 -1.66 -8.81
C SER A 67 -3.99 -0.14 -8.94
N PHE A 68 -2.89 0.62 -8.89
CA PHE A 68 -2.93 2.07 -9.02
C PHE A 68 -3.23 2.52 -10.45
N VAL A 69 -2.61 1.88 -11.44
CA VAL A 69 -2.86 2.15 -12.87
C VAL A 69 -4.31 1.84 -13.26
N ASN A 70 -4.86 0.75 -12.73
CA ASN A 70 -6.28 0.40 -12.88
C ASN A 70 -7.21 1.44 -12.21
N GLU A 71 -6.88 1.94 -11.01
CA GLU A 71 -7.63 3.01 -10.34
C GLU A 71 -7.66 4.30 -11.17
N LEU A 72 -6.56 4.62 -11.87
CA LEU A 72 -6.49 5.75 -12.79
C LEU A 72 -7.23 5.53 -14.12
N GLY A 73 -7.78 4.33 -14.36
CA GLY A 73 -8.47 3.98 -15.60
C GLY A 73 -7.54 3.82 -16.81
N ILE A 74 -6.23 3.75 -16.58
CA ILE A 74 -5.21 3.53 -17.61
C ILE A 74 -5.08 2.02 -17.78
N ARG A 75 -5.57 1.44 -18.87
CA ARG A 75 -5.37 0.01 -19.16
C ARG A 75 -4.15 -0.16 -20.05
N HIS A 76 -3.25 -1.07 -19.68
CA HIS A 76 -2.30 -1.64 -20.64
C HIS A 76 -3.09 -2.28 -21.77
N LYS A 77 -2.73 -1.96 -23.02
CA LYS A 77 -3.27 -2.64 -24.21
C LYS A 77 -2.85 -4.11 -24.21
#